data_AF-A0A953MAN0-F1
#
_entry.id   AF-A0A953MAN0-F1
#
_cell.length_a   1.000
_cell.length_b   1.000
_cell.length_c   1.000
_cell.angle_alpha   90.00
_cell.angle_beta   90.00
_cell.angle_gamma   90.00
#
_symmetry.space_group_name_H-M   'P 1'
#
loop_
_entity.id
_entity.type
_entity.pdbx_description
1 polymer ?
#
loop_
_entity_poly.entity_id
_entity_poly.type
_entity_poly.pdbx_seq_one_letter_code
_entity_poly.pdbx_strand_id
1 'polypeptide(L)'
;MDIIIFAILLIGFLLGYKDGLVRKLIGLIGLIVAVYLAFTYSEEFGIYLNPIFNNEDYLSNFFAGLIIFIVAIFVFSIIKRLVHPLDKVNRFFNQLFGGIAGAIQTLFFISGFLLFLNIFGIPDQEDREDSIVFNEVYSVVPTVIDFTLGADSTAKDFIEDYIERKENFTLPELQDTSFIKENQSDSL
;
A
#
# COMPACT_ATOMS: atom_id res chain seq x y z
N MET A 1 16.50 -3.43 -5.76
CA MET A 1 15.06 -3.65 -5.51
C MET A 1 14.35 -4.42 -6.63
N ASP A 2 14.61 -4.11 -7.89
CA ASP A 2 13.85 -4.64 -9.04
C ASP A 2 13.80 -6.17 -9.13
N ILE A 3 14.92 -6.85 -8.87
CA ILE A 3 14.95 -8.32 -8.92
C ILE A 3 14.08 -8.98 -7.84
N ILE A 4 13.94 -8.34 -6.68
CA ILE A 4 13.10 -8.81 -5.59
C ILE A 4 11.63 -8.67 -6.01
N ILE A 5 11.25 -7.50 -6.54
CA ILE A 5 9.90 -7.25 -7.06
C ILE A 5 9.56 -8.26 -8.15
N PHE A 6 10.47 -8.48 -9.11
CA PHE A 6 10.25 -9.43 -10.19
C PHE A 6 10.11 -10.86 -9.69
N ALA A 7 10.91 -11.27 -8.70
CA ALA A 7 10.81 -12.59 -8.08
C ALA A 7 9.45 -12.78 -7.37
N ILE A 8 8.97 -11.77 -6.64
CA ILE A 8 7.66 -11.81 -5.96
C ILE A 8 6.53 -11.85 -7.00
N LEU A 9 6.61 -11.06 -8.08
CA LEU A 9 5.64 -11.12 -9.17
C LEU A 9 5.61 -12.49 -9.86
N LEU A 10 6.78 -13.11 -10.07
CA LEU A 10 6.87 -14.45 -10.63
C LEU A 10 6.22 -15.49 -9.70
N ILE A 11 6.42 -15.38 -8.39
CA ILE A 11 5.71 -16.21 -7.40
C ILE A 11 4.20 -16.00 -7.53
N GLY A 12 3.74 -14.74 -7.59
CA GLY A 12 2.35 -14.38 -7.81
C GLY A 12 1.75 -15.03 -9.07
N PHE A 13 2.51 -14.99 -10.17
CA PHE A 13 2.17 -15.65 -11.41
C PHE A 13 2.05 -17.17 -11.24
N LEU A 14 3.03 -17.83 -10.61
CA LEU A 14 3.01 -19.28 -10.40
C LEU A 14 1.85 -19.73 -9.51
N LEU A 15 1.53 -18.96 -8.46
CA LEU A 15 0.37 -19.22 -7.62
C LEU A 15 -0.93 -19.07 -8.41
N GLY A 16 -1.04 -18.02 -9.23
CA GLY A 16 -2.19 -17.83 -10.12
C GLY A 16 -2.32 -18.91 -11.18
N TYR A 17 -1.20 -19.38 -11.73
CA TYR A 17 -1.19 -20.46 -12.69
C TYR A 17 -1.72 -21.77 -12.09
N LYS A 18 -1.42 -22.02 -10.81
CA LYS A 18 -1.94 -23.17 -10.06
C LYS A 18 -3.41 -23.04 -9.70
N ASP A 19 -3.84 -21.83 -9.30
CA ASP A 19 -5.22 -21.56 -8.90
C ASP A 19 -6.17 -21.54 -10.11
N GLY A 20 -5.72 -21.02 -11.25
CA GLY A 20 -6.53 -20.81 -12.45
C GLY A 20 -7.34 -19.50 -12.41
N LEU A 21 -7.85 -19.10 -13.58
CA LEU A 21 -8.46 -17.78 -13.82
C LEU A 21 -9.64 -17.49 -12.88
N VAL A 22 -10.61 -18.40 -12.79
CA VAL A 22 -11.86 -18.15 -12.03
C VAL A 22 -11.57 -17.82 -10.57
N ARG A 23 -10.70 -18.58 -9.91
CA ARG A 23 -10.33 -18.34 -8.51
C ARG A 23 -9.58 -17.04 -8.33
N LYS A 24 -8.74 -16.64 -9.30
CA LYS A 24 -8.03 -15.37 -9.26
C LYS A 24 -8.94 -14.16 -9.52
N LEU A 25 -9.93 -14.28 -10.40
CA LEU A 25 -10.93 -13.21 -10.58
C LEU A 25 -11.76 -12.96 -9.32
N ILE A 26 -12.17 -14.02 -8.61
CA ILE A 26 -12.85 -13.86 -7.32
C ILE A 26 -11.95 -13.15 -6.31
N GLY A 27 -10.66 -13.50 -6.27
CA GLY A 27 -9.67 -12.83 -5.42
C GLY A 27 -9.50 -11.35 -5.77
N LEU A 28 -9.47 -11.00 -7.06
CA LEU A 28 -9.38 -9.61 -7.53
C LEU A 28 -10.64 -8.79 -7.23
N ILE A 29 -11.82 -9.37 -7.44
CA ILE A 29 -13.09 -8.74 -7.04
C ILE A 29 -13.10 -8.52 -5.53
N GLY A 30 -12.67 -9.52 -4.77
CA GLY A 30 -12.53 -9.41 -3.32
C GLY A 30 -11.58 -8.32 -2.88
N LEU A 31 -10.52 -8.09 -3.63
CA LEU A 31 -9.56 -7.02 -3.39
C LEU A 31 -10.18 -5.64 -3.62
N ILE A 32 -10.90 -5.44 -4.73
CA ILE A 32 -11.61 -4.18 -5.00
C ILE A 32 -12.65 -3.91 -3.91
N VAL A 33 -13.44 -4.93 -3.53
CA VAL A 33 -14.43 -4.81 -2.45
C VAL A 33 -13.76 -4.51 -1.12
N ALA A 34 -12.64 -5.17 -0.80
CA ALA A 34 -11.90 -4.93 0.43
C ALA A 34 -11.39 -3.48 0.52
N VAL A 35 -10.85 -2.93 -0.58
CA VAL A 35 -10.43 -1.53 -0.65
C VAL A 35 -11.62 -0.60 -0.41
N TYR A 36 -12.72 -0.81 -1.14
CA TYR A 36 -13.93 0.00 -0.98
C TYR A 36 -14.46 0.00 0.46
N LEU A 37 -14.54 -1.18 1.10
CA LEU A 37 -14.98 -1.31 2.48
C LEU A 37 -14.00 -0.64 3.45
N ALA A 38 -12.69 -0.79 3.25
CA ALA A 38 -11.68 -0.19 4.09
C ALA A 38 -11.79 1.34 4.08
N PHE A 39 -11.91 1.97 2.92
CA PHE A 39 -12.09 3.42 2.82
C PHE A 39 -13.41 3.87 3.43
N THR A 40 -14.52 3.25 3.03
CA THR A 40 -15.87 3.64 3.48
C THR A 40 -16.05 3.54 5.00
N TYR A 41 -15.49 2.52 5.64
CA TYR A 41 -15.74 2.22 7.06
C TYR A 41 -14.55 2.49 7.99
N SER A 42 -13.43 2.99 7.47
CA SER A 42 -12.22 3.25 8.28
C SER A 42 -12.47 4.27 9.38
N GLU A 43 -13.17 5.37 9.09
CA GLU A 43 -13.45 6.43 10.07
C GLU A 43 -14.42 5.93 11.16
N GLU A 44 -15.51 5.28 10.76
CA GLU A 44 -16.50 4.73 11.70
C GLU A 44 -15.88 3.71 12.65
N PHE A 45 -15.04 2.81 12.12
CA PHE A 45 -14.38 1.78 12.93
C PHE A 45 -13.17 2.34 13.70
N GLY A 46 -12.53 3.39 13.19
CA GLY A 46 -11.39 4.07 13.80
C GLY A 46 -11.70 4.68 15.16
N ILE A 47 -12.94 5.15 15.37
CA ILE A 47 -13.42 5.65 16.67
C ILE A 47 -13.20 4.62 17.79
N TYR A 48 -13.37 3.32 17.51
CA TYR A 48 -13.16 2.27 18.51
C TYR A 48 -11.68 1.96 18.78
N LEU A 49 -10.81 2.24 17.81
CA LEU A 49 -9.35 2.06 17.94
C LEU A 49 -8.66 3.29 18.54
N ASN A 50 -9.33 4.44 18.55
CA ASN A 50 -8.78 5.72 18.98
C ASN A 50 -8.07 5.69 20.36
N PRO A 51 -8.66 5.02 21.38
CA PRO A 51 -8.00 4.91 22.69
C PRO A 51 -6.68 4.14 22.68
N ILE A 52 -6.46 3.27 21.68
CA ILE A 52 -5.23 2.46 21.54
C ILE A 52 -4.09 3.30 20.99
N PHE A 53 -4.39 4.31 20.17
CA PHE A 53 -3.41 5.18 19.50
C PHE A 53 -3.33 6.57 20.11
N ASN A 54 -3.54 6.71 21.43
CA ASN A 54 -3.44 7.99 22.14
C ASN A 54 -4.33 9.12 21.60
N ASN A 55 -5.49 8.78 21.04
CA ASN A 55 -6.39 9.73 20.39
C ASN A 55 -5.89 10.32 19.06
N GLU A 56 -4.94 9.64 18.40
CA GLU A 56 -4.48 10.01 17.06
C GLU A 56 -5.45 9.45 16.00
N ASP A 57 -6.38 10.29 15.53
CA ASP A 57 -7.44 9.90 14.59
C ASP A 57 -6.87 9.28 13.30
N TYR A 58 -5.80 9.86 12.76
CA TYR A 58 -5.16 9.39 11.53
C TYR A 58 -4.63 7.96 11.65
N LEU A 59 -3.87 7.66 12.72
CA LEU A 59 -3.36 6.32 12.97
C LEU A 59 -4.50 5.33 13.21
N SER A 60 -5.52 5.76 13.95
CA SER A 60 -6.67 4.93 14.27
C SER A 60 -7.48 4.54 13.03
N ASN A 61 -7.78 5.51 12.16
CA ASN A 61 -8.49 5.29 10.90
C ASN A 61 -7.67 4.41 9.94
N PHE A 62 -6.35 4.63 9.86
CA PHE A 62 -5.46 3.80 9.05
C PHE A 62 -5.49 2.33 9.49
N PHE A 63 -5.31 2.06 10.78
CA PHE A 63 -5.34 0.68 11.30
C PHE A 63 -6.74 0.07 11.24
N ALA A 64 -7.81 0.86 11.40
CA ALA A 64 -9.18 0.41 11.15
C ALA A 64 -9.37 -0.08 9.72
N GLY A 65 -8.98 0.74 8.74
CA GLY A 65 -9.02 0.38 7.32
C GLY A 65 -8.21 -0.88 7.04
N LEU A 66 -7.02 -1.01 7.61
CA LEU A 66 -6.16 -2.19 7.45
C LEU A 66 -6.83 -3.46 7.98
N ILE A 67 -7.48 -3.40 9.16
CA ILE A 67 -8.21 -4.54 9.74
C ILE A 67 -9.38 -4.93 8.83
N ILE A 68 -10.20 -3.96 8.40
CA ILE A 68 -11.34 -4.19 7.51
C ILE A 68 -10.88 -4.84 6.20
N PHE A 69 -9.82 -4.31 5.60
CA PHE A 69 -9.22 -4.84 4.39
C PHE A 69 -8.79 -6.30 4.56
N ILE A 70 -8.03 -6.62 5.61
CA ILE A 70 -7.55 -7.98 5.87
C ILE A 70 -8.72 -8.95 6.08
N VAL A 71 -9.73 -8.55 6.86
CA VAL A 71 -10.92 -9.37 7.11
C VAL A 71 -11.69 -9.63 5.81
N ALA A 72 -11.91 -8.61 4.98
CA ALA A 72 -12.57 -8.77 3.70
C ALA A 72 -11.80 -9.72 2.76
N ILE A 73 -10.48 -9.53 2.60
CA ILE A 73 -9.61 -10.44 1.81
C ILE A 73 -9.67 -11.87 2.33
N PHE A 74 -9.73 -12.05 3.65
CA PHE A 74 -9.85 -13.37 4.27
C PHE A 74 -11.20 -14.03 3.92
N VAL A 75 -12.31 -13.30 4.01
CA VAL A 75 -13.64 -13.79 3.61
C VAL A 75 -13.65 -14.21 2.15
N PHE A 76 -13.15 -13.38 1.23
CA PHE A 76 -13.06 -13.74 -0.19
C PHE A 76 -12.11 -14.93 -0.44
N SER A 77 -11.08 -15.10 0.39
CA SER A 77 -10.20 -16.27 0.34
C SER A 77 -10.88 -17.56 0.78
N ILE A 78 -11.94 -17.50 1.58
CA ILE A 78 -12.80 -18.65 1.86
C ILE A 78 -13.73 -18.90 0.67
N ILE A 79 -14.38 -17.85 0.15
CA ILE A 79 -15.31 -17.95 -0.99
C ILE A 79 -14.64 -18.60 -2.20
N LYS A 80 -13.42 -18.17 -2.56
CA LYS A 80 -12.67 -18.75 -3.69
C LYS A 80 -12.43 -20.26 -3.57
N ARG A 81 -12.38 -20.81 -2.34
CA ARG A 81 -12.16 -22.24 -2.10
C ARG A 81 -13.41 -23.08 -2.34
N LEU A 82 -14.58 -22.47 -2.22
CA LEU A 82 -15.86 -23.12 -2.48
C LEU A 82 -16.18 -23.24 -3.98
N VAL A 83 -15.51 -22.43 -4.81
CA VAL A 83 -15.73 -22.42 -6.25
C VAL A 83 -14.96 -23.53 -6.94
N HIS A 84 -15.70 -24.38 -7.65
CA HIS A 84 -15.16 -25.42 -8.51
C HIS A 84 -15.00 -24.84 -9.93
N PRO A 85 -13.79 -24.93 -10.53
CA PRO A 85 -13.58 -24.44 -11.88
C PRO A 85 -14.48 -25.18 -12.88
N LEU A 86 -14.97 -24.47 -13.90
CA LEU A 86 -15.72 -25.09 -14.99
C LEU A 86 -14.75 -25.86 -15.91
N ASP A 87 -14.97 -27.17 -16.04
CA ASP A 87 -14.12 -28.09 -16.82
C ASP A 87 -14.06 -27.82 -18.34
N LYS A 88 -14.84 -26.86 -18.84
CA LYS A 88 -14.99 -26.61 -20.29
C LYS A 88 -13.92 -25.71 -20.92
N VAL A 89 -13.09 -25.03 -20.13
CA VAL A 89 -12.04 -24.14 -20.67
C VAL A 89 -10.75 -24.94 -20.89
N ASN A 90 -10.07 -24.70 -22.01
CA ASN A 90 -8.75 -25.29 -22.26
C ASN A 90 -7.83 -24.99 -21.07
N ARG A 91 -7.37 -26.07 -20.42
CA ARG A 91 -6.60 -26.04 -19.17
C ARG A 91 -5.42 -25.06 -19.24
N PHE A 92 -4.74 -25.01 -20.39
CA PHE A 92 -3.62 -24.09 -20.59
C PHE A 92 -4.03 -22.62 -20.48
N PHE A 93 -5.10 -22.20 -21.16
CA PHE A 93 -5.57 -20.82 -21.10
C PHE A 93 -6.10 -20.46 -19.72
N ASN A 94 -6.84 -21.36 -19.06
CA ASN A 94 -7.30 -21.13 -17.69
C ASN A 94 -6.13 -20.88 -16.72
N GLN A 95 -5.05 -21.65 -16.85
CA GLN A 95 -3.86 -21.49 -16.02
C GLN A 95 -3.06 -20.25 -16.41
N LEU A 96 -2.86 -19.98 -17.71
CA LEU A 96 -2.12 -18.80 -18.18
C LEU A 96 -2.79 -17.50 -17.70
N PHE A 97 -4.09 -17.35 -17.93
CA PHE A 97 -4.83 -16.18 -17.45
C PHE A 97 -4.93 -16.15 -15.92
N GLY A 98 -4.98 -17.31 -15.27
CA GLY A 98 -4.82 -17.40 -13.82
C GLY A 98 -3.49 -16.83 -13.36
N GLY A 99 -2.39 -17.14 -14.06
CA GLY A 99 -1.06 -16.60 -13.76
C GLY A 99 -1.00 -15.10 -13.95
N ILE A 100 -1.52 -14.57 -15.06
CA ILE A 100 -1.58 -13.11 -15.30
C ILE A 100 -2.38 -12.42 -14.19
N ALA A 101 -3.58 -12.93 -13.87
CA ALA A 101 -4.39 -12.38 -12.79
C ALA A 101 -3.70 -12.48 -11.42
N GLY A 102 -2.94 -13.56 -11.18
CA GLY A 102 -2.12 -13.73 -10.00
C GLY A 102 -1.00 -12.70 -9.90
N ALA A 103 -0.30 -12.42 -11.00
CA ALA A 103 0.74 -11.39 -11.05
C ALA A 103 0.17 -10.00 -10.78
N ILE A 104 -0.97 -9.64 -11.41
CA ILE A 104 -1.67 -8.36 -11.16
C ILE A 104 -2.07 -8.23 -9.69
N GLN A 105 -2.66 -9.29 -9.12
CA GLN A 105 -3.05 -9.29 -7.72
C GLN A 105 -1.83 -9.11 -6.80
N THR A 106 -0.72 -9.78 -7.10
CA THR A 106 0.53 -9.64 -6.34
C THR A 106 1.15 -8.26 -6.50
N LEU A 107 1.10 -7.67 -7.69
CA LEU A 107 1.56 -6.30 -7.95
C LEU A 107 0.86 -5.30 -7.02
N PHE A 108 -0.46 -5.44 -6.84
CA PHE A 108 -1.23 -4.63 -5.90
C PHE A 108 -0.75 -4.81 -4.46
N PHE A 109 -0.50 -6.06 -4.02
CA PHE A 109 0.02 -6.31 -2.67
C PHE A 109 1.42 -5.75 -2.46
N ILE A 110 2.30 -5.82 -3.46
CA ILE A 110 3.64 -5.20 -3.37
C ILE A 110 3.49 -3.69 -3.23
N SER A 111 2.65 -3.05 -4.06
CA SER A 111 2.35 -1.62 -3.98
C SER A 111 1.89 -1.20 -2.59
N GLY A 112 0.87 -1.88 -2.04
CA GLY A 112 0.37 -1.61 -0.70
C GLY A 112 1.41 -1.85 0.40
N PHE A 113 2.26 -2.87 0.24
CA PHE A 113 3.35 -3.14 1.17
C PHE A 113 4.45 -2.06 1.12
N LEU A 114 4.79 -1.55 -0.07
CA LEU A 114 5.73 -0.44 -0.21
C LEU A 114 5.18 0.86 0.39
N LEU A 115 3.88 1.14 0.20
CA LEU A 115 3.20 2.25 0.86
C LEU A 115 3.28 2.12 2.39
N PHE A 116 3.01 0.93 2.91
CA PHE A 116 3.13 0.64 4.35
C PHE A 116 4.55 0.83 4.87
N LEU A 117 5.56 0.32 4.17
CA LEU A 117 6.97 0.49 4.56
C LEU A 117 7.41 1.95 4.51
N ASN A 118 6.88 2.74 3.57
CA ASN A 118 7.20 4.16 3.44
C ASN A 118 6.81 4.96 4.70
N ILE A 119 5.78 4.54 5.43
CA ILE A 119 5.39 5.13 6.73
C ILE A 119 6.53 5.02 7.75
N PHE A 120 7.34 3.96 7.67
CA PHE A 120 8.51 3.74 8.52
C PHE A 120 9.81 4.27 7.93
N GLY A 121 9.76 4.98 6.79
CA GLY A 121 10.93 5.49 6.09
C GLY A 121 11.70 4.43 5.30
N ILE A 122 11.14 3.24 5.07
CA ILE A 122 11.81 2.14 4.37
C ILE A 122 11.19 1.99 2.97
N PRO A 123 11.97 1.83 1.89
CA PRO A 123 13.43 1.87 1.79
C PRO A 123 14.01 3.30 1.94
N ASP A 124 15.31 3.43 2.18
CA ASP A 124 15.99 4.74 2.21
C ASP A 124 15.92 5.44 0.84
N GLN A 125 16.09 6.77 0.80
CA GLN A 125 15.87 7.57 -0.41
C GLN A 125 16.78 7.15 -1.58
N GLU A 126 18.03 6.81 -1.30
CA GLU A 126 19.02 6.36 -2.29
C GLU A 126 18.56 5.06 -3.00
N ASP A 127 18.01 4.10 -2.23
CA ASP A 127 17.45 2.85 -2.76
C ASP A 127 16.18 3.05 -3.62
N ARG A 128 15.47 4.19 -3.45
CA ARG A 128 14.28 4.53 -4.23
C ARG A 128 14.65 5.17 -5.56
N GLU A 129 15.63 6.07 -5.57
CA GLU A 129 16.06 6.80 -6.76
C GLU A 129 16.75 5.89 -7.78
N ASP A 130 17.44 4.85 -7.31
CA ASP A 130 18.09 3.85 -8.17
C ASP A 130 17.13 2.80 -8.77
N SER A 131 15.87 2.75 -8.33
CA SER A 131 14.91 1.75 -8.78
C SER A 131 13.93 2.32 -9.80
N ILE A 132 14.05 1.88 -11.04
CA ILE A 132 13.10 2.24 -12.11
C ILE A 132 11.71 1.74 -11.72
N VAL A 133 11.60 0.46 -11.35
CA VAL A 133 10.34 -0.26 -11.11
C VAL A 133 9.59 0.20 -9.85
N PHE A 134 10.28 0.84 -8.90
CA PHE A 134 9.68 1.25 -7.64
C PHE A 134 8.51 2.20 -7.84
N ASN A 135 8.68 3.23 -8.68
CA ASN A 135 7.66 4.25 -8.88
C ASN A 135 6.40 3.71 -9.58
N GLU A 136 6.54 2.83 -10.57
CA GLU A 136 5.36 2.23 -11.22
C GLU A 136 4.63 1.28 -10.26
N VAL A 137 5.35 0.53 -9.43
CA VAL A 137 4.71 -0.37 -8.45
C VAL A 137 4.06 0.43 -7.33
N TYR A 138 4.74 1.44 -6.78
CA TYR A 138 4.22 2.28 -5.69
C TYR A 138 2.91 2.98 -6.06
N SER A 139 2.78 3.42 -7.31
CA SER A 139 1.60 4.14 -7.81
C SER A 139 0.39 3.26 -8.17
N VAL A 140 0.51 1.92 -8.18
CA VAL A 140 -0.60 1.02 -8.53
C VAL A 140 -1.80 1.20 -7.59
N VAL A 141 -1.58 1.15 -6.27
CA VAL A 141 -2.66 1.27 -5.29
C VAL A 141 -3.37 2.64 -5.38
N PRO A 142 -2.65 3.79 -5.37
CA PRO A 142 -3.28 5.10 -5.53
C PRO A 142 -4.09 5.21 -6.82
N THR A 143 -3.55 4.75 -7.95
CA THR A 143 -4.24 4.78 -9.25
C THR A 143 -5.55 3.98 -9.21
N VAL A 144 -5.54 2.79 -8.59
CA VAL A 144 -6.74 1.95 -8.48
C VAL A 144 -7.77 2.59 -7.55
N ILE A 145 -7.33 3.22 -6.46
CA ILE A 145 -8.22 3.95 -5.54
C ILE A 145 -8.87 5.13 -6.26
N ASP A 146 -8.09 5.98 -6.92
CA ASP A 146 -8.58 7.15 -7.67
C ASP A 146 -9.58 6.74 -8.76
N PHE A 147 -9.29 5.64 -9.46
CA PHE A 147 -10.19 5.09 -10.47
C PHE A 147 -11.50 4.53 -9.87
N THR A 148 -11.44 3.94 -8.67
CA THR A 148 -12.59 3.25 -8.05
C THR A 148 -13.48 4.19 -7.25
N LEU A 149 -12.89 5.18 -6.58
CA LEU A 149 -13.58 6.08 -5.64
C LEU A 149 -13.73 7.52 -6.18
N GLY A 150 -13.02 7.87 -7.26
CA GLY A 150 -12.98 9.22 -7.82
C GLY A 150 -11.85 10.05 -7.21
N ALA A 151 -11.27 10.93 -8.03
CA ALA A 151 -10.05 11.72 -7.77
C ALA A 151 -10.08 12.72 -6.59
N ASP A 152 -11.16 12.71 -5.79
CA ASP A 152 -11.43 13.65 -4.68
C ASP A 152 -11.49 12.96 -3.30
N SER A 153 -10.96 11.73 -3.16
CA SER A 153 -11.11 10.93 -1.94
C SER A 153 -9.78 10.49 -1.33
N THR A 154 -9.46 11.02 -0.14
CA THR A 154 -8.58 10.49 0.95
C THR A 154 -7.16 10.04 0.62
N ALA A 155 -6.89 9.33 -0.48
CA ALA A 155 -5.55 8.97 -0.94
C ALA A 155 -4.73 10.19 -1.34
N LYS A 156 -5.35 11.19 -1.98
CA LYS A 156 -4.71 12.46 -2.29
C LYS A 156 -4.35 13.22 -1.00
N ASP A 157 -5.26 13.30 -0.03
CA ASP A 157 -5.01 13.95 1.27
C ASP A 157 -3.93 13.21 2.08
N PHE A 158 -3.90 11.87 2.05
CA PHE A 158 -2.88 11.06 2.72
C PHE A 158 -1.49 11.24 2.08
N ILE A 159 -1.43 11.43 0.76
CA ILE A 159 -0.19 11.69 0.03
C ILE A 159 0.23 13.17 0.14
N GLU A 160 -0.70 14.13 0.06
CA GLU A 160 -0.44 15.56 0.27
C GLU A 160 0.02 15.83 1.71
N ASP A 161 -0.66 15.30 2.74
CA ASP A 161 -0.26 15.46 4.15
C ASP A 161 1.11 14.79 4.43
N TYR A 162 1.45 13.68 3.75
CA TYR A 162 2.78 13.07 3.84
C TYR A 162 3.88 13.91 3.16
N ILE A 163 3.60 14.47 1.97
CA ILE A 163 4.55 15.33 1.24
C ILE A 163 4.76 16.66 1.99
N GLU A 164 3.69 17.27 2.47
CA GLU A 164 3.71 18.56 3.19
C GLU A 164 4.42 18.43 4.55
N ARG A 165 4.26 17.31 5.26
CA ARG A 165 5.02 17.04 6.50
C ARG A 165 6.50 16.75 6.24
N LYS A 166 6.86 16.14 5.10
CA LYS A 166 8.26 15.88 4.75
C LYS A 166 9.02 17.18 4.44
N GLU A 167 8.39 18.14 3.76
CA GLU A 167 8.99 19.47 3.52
C GLU A 167 9.18 20.27 4.82
N ASN A 168 8.24 20.18 5.76
CA ASN A 168 8.34 20.84 7.06
C ASN A 168 9.39 20.20 8.00
N PHE A 169 9.96 19.04 7.67
CA PHE A 169 11.03 18.40 8.44
C PHE A 169 12.45 18.80 7.97
N THR A 170 12.57 19.64 6.95
CA THR A 170 13.83 20.33 6.65
C THR A 170 14.10 21.33 7.78
N LEU A 171 15.07 21.00 8.63
CA LEU A 171 15.45 21.72 9.86
C LEU A 171 15.39 23.25 9.70
N PRO A 172 14.89 24.00 10.70
CA PRO A 172 15.05 25.46 10.72
C PRO A 172 16.53 25.78 10.53
N GLU A 173 16.83 26.68 9.59
CA GLU A 173 18.18 27.18 9.35
C GLU A 173 18.86 27.46 10.69
N LEU A 174 19.91 26.70 10.99
CA LEU A 174 20.86 27.06 12.05
C LEU A 174 21.67 28.28 11.58
N GLN A 175 21.03 29.43 11.53
CA GLN A 175 21.69 30.73 11.49
C GLN A 175 21.29 31.53 12.73
N ASP A 176 21.77 31.06 13.87
CA ASP A 176 22.20 32.02 14.89
C ASP A 176 23.42 31.50 15.67
N THR A 177 24.53 31.35 14.97
CA THR A 177 25.85 31.18 15.61
C THR A 177 26.56 32.53 15.81
N SER A 178 25.86 33.66 15.64
CA SER A 178 26.38 35.01 15.89
C SER A 178 26.65 35.26 17.38
N PHE A 179 25.87 34.65 18.27
CA PHE A 179 25.91 34.95 19.71
C PHE A 179 27.03 34.25 20.50
N ILE A 180 27.74 33.27 19.92
CA ILE A 180 28.78 32.52 20.65
C ILE A 180 30.18 33.14 20.51
N LYS A 181 30.43 34.00 19.51
CA LYS A 181 31.76 34.60 19.31
C LYS A 181 32.03 35.88 20.09
N GLU A 182 31.01 36.57 20.60
CA GLU A 182 31.22 37.85 21.31
C GLU A 182 31.56 37.68 22.80
N ASN A 183 31.22 36.53 23.41
CA ASN A 183 31.47 36.29 24.84
C ASN A 183 32.76 35.55 25.18
N GLN A 184 33.64 35.30 24.19
CA GLN A 184 34.95 34.67 24.41
C GLN A 184 36.15 35.63 24.23
N SER A 185 35.96 36.89 23.81
CA SER A 185 37.08 37.86 23.75
C SER A 185 37.29 38.66 25.04
N ASP A 186 36.36 38.64 25.99
CA ASP A 186 36.41 39.50 27.18
C ASP A 186 37.00 38.80 28.42
N SER A 187 37.74 37.70 28.24
CA SER A 187 38.36 36.95 29.35
C SER A 187 39.86 36.63 29.18
N LEU A 188 40.56 37.33 28.29
CA LEU A 188 42.04 37.30 28.19
C LEU A 188 42.63 38.71 28.08
#